data_AF-Q1MKA6-F1
#
_entry.id   AF-Q1MKA6-F1
#
_cell.length_a   1.000
_cell.length_b   1.000
_cell.length_c   1.000
_cell.angle_alpha   90.00
_cell.angle_beta   90.00
_cell.angle_gamma   90.00
#
_symmetry.space_group_name_H-M   'P 1'
#
loop_
_entity.id
_entity.type
_entity.pdbx_description
1 polymer ?
#
loop_
_entity_poly.entity_id
_entity_poly.type
_entity_poly.pdbx_seq_one_letter_code
_entity_poly.pdbx_strand_id
1 'polypeptide(L)'
;MGDPGSATTISVVGFDSAWTDNPKAPGAICVIRIDSQRAWLHVAPRLASFSEAEAIIRAETLEGGKCLVALDQPTIVPNLSGSRPVDKVAGALISWVGGGVQPANRSKLGMFDDAAPIWRFKQAIGAIEDPEAARAASSGLFLIEVFPALALVVMESAYCKRYGAPKYNPANRKMFKLEHLHSVAETIRTFGSLRALEQLELWCSDVSTNLMPRKADQDKVDAMICGLIGLHWLVAPRDQSVMIGDLDNGYMIAPAVNGIHERLVTAARKRNVPIR
;
A
#
# COMPACT_ATOMS: atom_id res chain seq x y z
N MET A 1 -30.49 -24.43 -18.14
CA MET A 1 -30.12 -23.08 -18.59
C MET A 1 -29.08 -22.57 -17.60
N GLY A 2 -27.80 -22.64 -17.99
CA GLY A 2 -26.70 -22.12 -17.18
C GLY A 2 -26.72 -20.60 -17.25
N ASP A 3 -26.61 -19.97 -16.09
CA ASP A 3 -26.56 -18.53 -15.93
C ASP A 3 -25.42 -17.93 -16.78
N PRO A 4 -25.70 -16.97 -17.69
CA PRO A 4 -24.66 -16.41 -18.55
C PRO A 4 -23.73 -15.52 -17.72
N GLY A 5 -22.61 -16.09 -17.28
CA GLY A 5 -21.39 -15.37 -16.92
C GLY A 5 -21.51 -14.41 -15.74
N SER A 6 -21.49 -14.95 -14.51
CA SER A 6 -20.99 -14.17 -13.37
C SER A 6 -19.57 -13.70 -13.70
N ALA A 7 -19.42 -12.41 -14.01
CA ALA A 7 -18.12 -11.82 -14.27
C ALA A 7 -17.25 -12.05 -13.03
N THR A 8 -16.10 -12.73 -13.21
CA THR A 8 -15.17 -12.98 -12.11
C THR A 8 -14.73 -11.63 -11.55
N THR A 9 -15.16 -11.34 -10.32
CA THR A 9 -14.77 -10.12 -9.63
C THR A 9 -13.37 -10.31 -9.04
N ILE A 10 -12.54 -9.29 -9.15
CA ILE A 10 -11.23 -9.22 -8.50
C ILE A 10 -11.37 -8.25 -7.32
N SER A 11 -10.93 -8.68 -6.15
CA SER A 11 -10.84 -7.83 -4.97
C SER A 11 -9.41 -7.37 -4.76
N VAL A 12 -9.23 -6.08 -4.55
CA VAL A 12 -7.96 -5.46 -4.15
C VAL A 12 -8.14 -4.83 -2.78
N VAL A 13 -7.47 -5.41 -1.80
CA VAL A 13 -7.49 -4.97 -0.41
C VAL A 13 -6.30 -4.06 -0.18
N GLY A 14 -6.55 -2.81 0.21
CA GLY A 14 -5.50 -1.92 0.72
C GLY A 14 -5.49 -1.98 2.25
N PHE A 15 -4.36 -2.34 2.85
CA PHE A 15 -4.25 -2.46 4.31
C PHE A 15 -3.02 -1.69 4.83
N ASP A 16 -3.26 -0.56 5.49
CA ASP A 16 -2.28 0.04 6.40
C ASP A 16 -2.45 -0.63 7.77
N SER A 17 -1.49 -1.45 8.18
CA SER A 17 -1.61 -2.26 9.38
C SER A 17 -1.32 -1.52 10.69
N ALA A 18 -0.77 -0.30 10.62
CA ALA A 18 -0.11 0.38 11.75
C ALA A 18 0.98 -0.46 12.47
N TRP A 19 1.41 -1.57 11.85
CA TRP A 19 2.54 -2.46 12.15
C TRP A 19 2.49 -3.20 13.50
N THR A 20 1.62 -2.79 14.42
CA THR A 20 1.47 -3.36 15.76
C THR A 20 -0.01 -3.58 16.07
N ASP A 21 -0.32 -4.60 16.87
CA ASP A 21 -1.70 -4.91 17.25
C ASP A 21 -2.11 -4.13 18.51
N ASN A 22 -2.34 -2.82 18.32
CA ASN A 22 -2.71 -1.91 19.40
C ASN A 22 -4.18 -1.48 19.24
N PRO A 23 -5.10 -1.92 20.11
CA PRO A 23 -6.52 -1.55 20.03
C PRO A 23 -6.80 -0.04 20.10
N LYS A 24 -5.87 0.75 20.65
CA LYS A 24 -5.99 2.23 20.73
C LYS A 24 -5.48 2.95 19.48
N ALA A 25 -4.76 2.24 18.61
CA ALA A 25 -4.20 2.76 17.38
C ALA A 25 -4.19 1.64 16.31
N PRO A 26 -5.39 1.15 15.92
CA PRO A 26 -5.49 0.16 14.85
C PRO A 26 -5.06 0.77 13.52
N GLY A 27 -4.75 -0.10 12.56
CA GLY A 27 -4.57 0.29 11.17
C GLY A 27 -5.90 0.66 10.49
N ALA A 28 -5.88 0.71 9.16
CA ALA A 28 -7.06 0.90 8.33
C ALA A 28 -7.03 0.05 7.07
N ILE A 29 -8.22 -0.27 6.57
CA ILE A 29 -8.42 -1.14 5.41
C ILE A 29 -9.45 -0.54 4.46
N CYS A 30 -9.28 -0.79 3.17
CA CYS A 30 -10.28 -0.57 2.14
C CYS A 30 -10.33 -1.76 1.17
N VAL A 31 -11.43 -1.88 0.43
CA VAL A 31 -11.57 -2.89 -0.63
C VAL A 31 -12.07 -2.23 -1.89
N ILE A 32 -11.29 -2.37 -2.97
CA ILE A 32 -11.69 -2.06 -4.33
C ILE A 32 -12.10 -3.36 -5.00
N ARG A 33 -13.22 -3.36 -5.71
CA ARG A 33 -13.60 -4.47 -6.58
C ARG A 33 -13.56 -4.05 -8.03
N ILE A 34 -13.23 -5.00 -8.90
CA ILE A 34 -13.10 -4.78 -10.34
C ILE A 34 -13.76 -5.96 -11.06
N ASP A 35 -14.55 -5.65 -12.07
CA ASP A 35 -15.08 -6.63 -13.03
C ASP A 35 -14.71 -6.23 -14.46
N SER A 36 -15.33 -6.85 -15.46
CA SER A 36 -15.07 -6.56 -16.88
C SER A 36 -15.53 -5.18 -17.34
N GLN A 37 -16.33 -4.47 -16.55
CA GLN A 37 -16.97 -3.21 -16.93
C GLN A 37 -16.45 -2.03 -16.11
N ARG A 38 -16.13 -2.24 -14.82
CA ARG A 38 -15.82 -1.14 -13.91
C ARG A 38 -14.93 -1.55 -12.73
N ALA A 39 -14.38 -0.52 -12.08
CA ALA A 39 -13.80 -0.61 -10.74
C ALA A 39 -14.62 0.26 -9.78
N TRP A 40 -14.85 -0.21 -8.56
CA TRP A 40 -15.61 0.54 -7.56
C TRP A 40 -15.07 0.33 -6.15
N LEU A 41 -15.22 1.34 -5.30
CA LEU A 41 -14.82 1.27 -3.89
C LEU A 41 -15.89 0.49 -3.12
N HIS A 42 -15.68 -0.82 -2.94
CA HIS A 42 -16.62 -1.73 -2.27
C HIS A 42 -16.68 -1.49 -0.75
N VAL A 43 -15.52 -1.40 -0.11
CA VAL A 43 -15.39 -1.02 1.30
C VAL A 43 -14.58 0.26 1.36
N ALA A 44 -15.23 1.37 1.72
CA ALA A 44 -14.55 2.63 1.95
C ALA A 44 -13.51 2.50 3.09
N PRO A 45 -12.39 3.24 3.02
CA PRO A 45 -11.37 3.21 4.06
C PRO A 45 -11.93 3.36 5.48
N ARG A 46 -11.71 2.36 6.32
CA ARG A 46 -12.14 2.30 7.72
C ARG A 46 -11.04 1.75 8.60
N LEU A 47 -11.05 2.09 9.88
CA LEU A 47 -10.12 1.48 10.84
C LEU A 47 -10.36 -0.03 10.93
N ALA A 48 -9.27 -0.78 11.08
CA ALA A 48 -9.29 -2.23 11.23
C ALA A 48 -8.08 -2.72 12.03
N SER A 49 -8.31 -3.62 12.98
CA SER A 49 -7.26 -4.47 13.56
C SER A 49 -6.80 -5.54 12.54
N PHE A 50 -5.75 -6.29 12.88
CA PHE A 50 -5.34 -7.46 12.09
C PHE A 50 -6.46 -8.51 11.97
N SER A 51 -7.23 -8.76 13.04
CA SER A 51 -8.31 -9.74 13.03
C SER A 51 -9.52 -9.28 12.22
N GLU A 52 -9.85 -7.99 12.25
CA GLU A 52 -10.89 -7.42 11.40
C GLU A 52 -10.48 -7.42 9.94
N ALA A 53 -9.20 -7.11 9.65
CA ALA A 53 -8.64 -7.19 8.31
C ALA A 53 -8.67 -8.63 7.76
N GLU A 54 -8.28 -9.61 8.58
CA GLU A 54 -8.37 -11.03 8.23
C GLU A 54 -9.81 -11.43 7.89
N ALA A 55 -10.79 -11.04 8.71
CA ALA A 55 -12.19 -11.36 8.47
C ALA A 55 -12.70 -10.77 7.14
N ILE A 56 -12.33 -9.53 6.82
CA ILE A 56 -12.67 -8.89 5.55
C ILE A 56 -12.01 -9.64 4.37
N ILE A 57 -10.71 -9.94 4.45
CA ILE A 57 -9.99 -10.66 3.40
C ILE A 57 -10.61 -12.05 3.16
N ARG A 58 -10.99 -12.76 4.22
CA ARG A 58 -11.68 -14.05 4.11
C ARG A 58 -13.03 -13.91 3.41
N ALA A 59 -13.82 -12.89 3.76
CA ALA A 59 -15.09 -12.63 3.08
C ALA A 59 -14.90 -12.39 1.58
N GLU A 60 -13.93 -11.54 1.19
CA GLU A 60 -13.60 -11.29 -0.22
C GLU A 60 -13.13 -12.56 -0.95
N THR A 61 -12.42 -13.45 -0.27
CA THR A 61 -11.94 -14.70 -0.87
C THR A 61 -13.07 -15.72 -1.05
N LEU A 62 -14.07 -15.72 -0.17
CA LEU A 62 -15.23 -16.61 -0.24
C LEU A 62 -16.23 -16.25 -1.36
N GLU A 63 -16.30 -14.98 -1.75
CA GLU A 63 -17.10 -14.56 -2.91
C GLU A 63 -16.53 -15.06 -4.25
N GLY A 64 -15.32 -15.61 -4.24
CA GLY A 64 -14.67 -16.24 -5.38
C GLY A 64 -13.83 -15.26 -6.20
N GLY A 65 -12.98 -15.80 -7.08
CA GLY A 65 -12.10 -15.02 -7.94
C GLY A 65 -10.69 -14.79 -7.36
N LYS A 66 -10.08 -13.66 -7.73
CA LYS A 66 -8.75 -13.26 -7.28
C LYS A 66 -8.88 -12.20 -6.20
N CYS A 67 -8.14 -12.36 -5.10
CA CYS A 67 -7.99 -11.34 -4.07
C CYS A 67 -6.50 -10.96 -3.94
N LEU A 68 -6.18 -9.68 -4.03
CA LEU A 68 -4.83 -9.16 -3.80
C LEU A 68 -4.82 -8.26 -2.56
N VAL A 69 -3.97 -8.58 -1.59
CA VAL A 69 -3.71 -7.75 -0.42
C VAL A 69 -2.47 -6.91 -0.66
N ALA A 70 -2.65 -5.59 -0.80
CA ALA A 70 -1.59 -4.60 -0.80
C ALA A 70 -1.39 -4.07 0.62
N LEU A 71 -0.30 -4.47 1.25
CA LEU A 71 -0.04 -4.28 2.68
C LEU A 71 1.09 -3.26 2.92
N ASP A 72 0.82 -2.20 3.67
CA ASP A 72 1.87 -1.33 4.24
C ASP A 72 2.40 -1.94 5.55
N GLN A 73 3.22 -2.97 5.37
CA GLN A 73 4.10 -3.52 6.40
C GLN A 73 5.11 -4.48 5.76
N PRO A 74 6.38 -4.46 6.19
CA PRO A 74 7.34 -5.50 5.89
C PRO A 74 6.86 -6.91 6.26
N THR A 75 6.88 -7.83 5.31
CA THR A 75 6.47 -9.24 5.45
C THR A 75 7.63 -10.21 5.29
N ILE A 76 8.77 -9.76 4.76
CA ILE A 76 10.04 -10.48 4.71
C ILE A 76 11.11 -9.64 5.39
N VAL A 77 11.53 -10.05 6.59
CA VAL A 77 12.48 -9.31 7.44
C VAL A 77 13.56 -10.27 7.98
N PRO A 78 14.57 -10.66 7.16
CA PRO A 78 15.63 -11.56 7.60
C PRO A 78 16.66 -10.89 8.50
N ASN A 79 16.74 -9.56 8.48
CA ASN A 79 17.75 -8.79 9.20
C ASN A 79 17.54 -8.84 10.72
N LEU A 80 18.53 -9.34 11.47
CA LEU A 80 18.51 -9.27 12.94
C LEU A 80 18.62 -7.81 13.45
N SER A 81 19.38 -6.97 12.75
CA SER A 81 19.57 -5.55 13.07
C SER A 81 19.72 -4.71 11.79
N GLY A 82 19.74 -3.38 11.93
CA GLY A 82 19.93 -2.48 10.80
C GLY A 82 18.66 -2.26 9.97
N SER A 83 18.74 -2.41 8.65
CA SER A 83 17.61 -2.21 7.72
C SER A 83 17.74 -3.16 6.54
N ARG A 84 16.61 -3.58 5.97
CA ARG A 84 16.59 -4.38 4.74
C ARG A 84 17.23 -3.61 3.59
N PRO A 85 17.79 -4.30 2.58
CA PRO A 85 18.33 -3.63 1.40
C PRO A 85 17.30 -2.73 0.71
N VAL A 86 16.05 -3.19 0.56
CA VAL A 86 14.95 -2.41 -0.01
C VAL A 86 14.65 -1.13 0.76
N ASP A 87 14.62 -1.18 2.10
CA ASP A 87 14.38 0.00 2.95
C ASP A 87 15.42 1.10 2.69
N LYS A 88 16.69 0.71 2.45
CA LYS A 88 17.79 1.64 2.15
C LYS A 88 17.68 2.22 0.73
N VAL A 89 17.14 1.47 -0.22
CA VAL A 89 16.88 1.97 -1.58
C VAL A 89 15.75 2.98 -1.56
N ALA A 90 14.59 2.61 -0.99
CA ALA A 90 13.46 3.53 -0.81
C ALA A 90 13.88 4.78 -0.03
N GLY A 91 14.65 4.59 1.04
CA GLY A 91 15.20 5.66 1.88
C GLY A 91 16.05 6.68 1.12
N ALA A 92 16.71 6.30 0.01
CA ALA A 92 17.51 7.24 -0.78
C ALA A 92 16.66 8.31 -1.50
N LEU A 93 15.45 7.96 -1.93
CA LEU A 93 14.50 8.91 -2.50
C LEU A 93 13.71 9.61 -1.38
N ILE A 94 13.17 8.83 -0.45
CA ILE A 94 12.27 9.33 0.59
C ILE A 94 12.96 10.34 1.53
N SER A 95 14.19 10.09 1.96
CA SER A 95 14.93 11.06 2.77
C SER A 95 15.24 12.36 2.01
N TRP A 96 15.48 12.28 0.70
CA TRP A 96 15.73 13.45 -0.14
C TRP A 96 14.49 14.34 -0.28
N VAL A 97 13.31 13.74 -0.45
CA VAL A 97 12.03 14.49 -0.41
C VAL A 97 11.61 14.87 1.02
N GLY A 98 12.41 14.55 2.04
CA GLY A 98 12.19 14.94 3.43
C GLY A 98 11.19 14.05 4.19
N GLY A 99 10.94 12.83 3.72
CA GLY A 99 10.24 11.78 4.45
C GLY A 99 11.19 10.88 5.24
N GLY A 100 10.63 9.86 5.89
CA GLY A 100 11.38 8.83 6.61
C GLY A 100 10.96 7.43 6.17
N VAL A 101 11.89 6.48 6.28
CA VAL A 101 11.62 5.05 6.12
C VAL A 101 12.00 4.39 7.44
N GLN A 102 11.05 3.72 8.08
CA GLN A 102 11.31 3.00 9.31
C GLN A 102 12.11 1.72 8.97
N PRO A 103 13.31 1.53 9.55
CA PRO A 103 14.09 0.31 9.33
C PRO A 103 13.36 -0.94 9.81
N ALA A 104 13.23 -1.94 8.94
CA ALA A 104 12.70 -3.25 9.31
C ALA A 104 13.84 -4.20 9.70
N ASN A 105 13.81 -4.67 10.95
CA ASN A 105 14.72 -5.69 11.48
C ASN A 105 14.15 -6.34 12.75
N ARG A 106 14.59 -7.57 13.07
CA ARG A 106 14.06 -8.39 14.18
C ARG A 106 14.30 -7.79 15.58
N SER A 107 15.19 -6.80 15.73
CA SER A 107 15.39 -6.11 17.01
C SER A 107 14.31 -5.08 17.33
N LYS A 108 13.35 -4.83 16.41
CA LYS A 108 12.22 -3.91 16.62
C LYS A 108 11.05 -4.64 17.30
N LEU A 109 11.06 -4.60 18.63
CA LEU A 109 10.06 -5.29 19.46
C LEU A 109 8.63 -4.88 19.11
N GLY A 110 7.73 -5.86 19.02
CA GLY A 110 6.33 -5.72 18.63
C GLY A 110 6.06 -5.44 17.15
N MET A 111 7.03 -4.91 16.39
CA MET A 111 6.86 -4.61 14.96
C MET A 111 7.35 -5.75 14.07
N PHE A 112 8.52 -6.33 14.39
CA PHE A 112 9.20 -7.34 13.57
C PHE A 112 9.93 -8.41 14.37
N ASP A 113 9.79 -8.44 15.71
CA ASP A 113 10.28 -9.57 16.52
C ASP A 113 9.43 -10.83 16.28
N ASP A 114 9.77 -11.96 16.91
CA ASP A 114 9.07 -13.23 16.72
C ASP A 114 7.60 -13.20 17.13
N ALA A 115 7.22 -12.23 17.98
CA ALA A 115 5.85 -12.03 18.46
C ALA A 115 5.03 -11.06 17.60
N ALA A 116 5.63 -10.42 16.59
CA ALA A 116 4.96 -9.42 15.78
C ALA A 116 3.69 -9.99 15.11
N PRO A 117 2.60 -9.20 15.08
CA PRO A 117 1.29 -9.68 14.62
C PRO A 117 1.28 -10.08 13.15
N ILE A 118 2.17 -9.49 12.35
CA ILE A 118 2.25 -9.73 10.92
C ILE A 118 2.51 -11.20 10.57
N TRP A 119 3.29 -11.93 11.38
CA TRP A 119 3.57 -13.36 11.12
C TRP A 119 2.32 -14.21 11.25
N ARG A 120 1.54 -13.98 12.31
CA ARG A 120 0.27 -14.68 12.54
C ARG A 120 -0.76 -14.29 11.49
N PHE A 121 -0.84 -13.00 11.14
CA PHE A 121 -1.73 -12.51 10.10
C PHE A 121 -1.45 -13.20 8.75
N LYS A 122 -0.19 -13.23 8.29
CA LYS A 122 0.21 -13.93 7.06
C LYS A 122 -0.19 -15.40 7.09
N GLN A 123 0.12 -16.09 8.19
CA GLN A 123 -0.23 -17.50 8.36
C GLN A 123 -1.75 -17.71 8.32
N ALA A 124 -2.52 -16.82 8.96
CA ALA A 124 -3.96 -16.94 9.04
C ALA A 124 -4.64 -16.72 7.67
N ILE A 125 -4.27 -15.67 6.94
CA ILE A 125 -4.85 -15.44 5.61
C ILE A 125 -4.38 -16.47 4.59
N GLY A 126 -3.16 -17.01 4.72
CA GLY A 126 -2.63 -18.03 3.82
C GLY A 126 -2.42 -17.54 2.38
N ALA A 127 -2.17 -16.24 2.20
CA ALA A 127 -1.97 -15.62 0.91
C ALA A 127 -0.64 -16.06 0.27
N ILE A 128 -0.64 -16.21 -1.06
CA ILE A 128 0.56 -16.45 -1.86
C ILE A 128 1.33 -15.13 -1.98
N GLU A 129 2.54 -15.09 -1.44
CA GLU A 129 3.43 -13.94 -1.56
C GLU A 129 4.32 -14.07 -2.81
N ASP A 130 3.72 -13.78 -3.96
CA ASP A 130 4.40 -13.71 -5.25
C ASP A 130 3.75 -12.60 -6.10
N PRO A 131 4.40 -11.41 -6.18
CA PRO A 131 3.86 -10.27 -6.91
C PRO A 131 3.60 -10.56 -8.39
N GLU A 132 4.47 -11.32 -9.06
CA GLU A 132 4.35 -11.59 -10.50
C GLU A 132 3.26 -12.64 -10.77
N ALA A 133 3.17 -13.69 -9.94
CA ALA A 133 2.08 -14.65 -10.03
C ALA A 133 0.71 -13.97 -9.79
N ALA A 134 0.65 -12.99 -8.87
CA ALA A 134 -0.58 -12.23 -8.62
C ALA A 134 -1.10 -11.50 -9.87
N ARG A 135 -0.21 -11.04 -10.76
CA ARG A 135 -0.60 -10.44 -12.04
C ARG A 135 -1.16 -11.47 -13.02
N ALA A 136 -0.51 -12.63 -13.14
CA ALA A 136 -0.82 -13.62 -14.15
C ALA A 136 -1.99 -14.56 -13.80
N ALA A 137 -2.20 -14.86 -12.52
CA ALA A 137 -3.22 -15.81 -12.09
C ALA A 137 -4.64 -15.33 -12.44
N SER A 138 -5.60 -16.24 -12.60
CA SER A 138 -7.03 -15.89 -12.77
C SER A 138 -7.80 -15.89 -11.45
N SER A 139 -7.28 -16.57 -10.42
CA SER A 139 -7.89 -16.71 -9.11
C SER A 139 -6.82 -16.92 -8.04
N GLY A 140 -7.24 -16.88 -6.77
CA GLY A 140 -6.35 -17.09 -5.62
C GLY A 140 -6.19 -15.84 -4.77
N LEU A 141 -5.65 -16.03 -3.57
CA LEU A 141 -5.36 -14.97 -2.62
C LEU A 141 -3.86 -14.68 -2.63
N PHE A 142 -3.50 -13.43 -2.92
CA PHE A 142 -2.12 -12.97 -3.05
C PHE A 142 -1.83 -11.83 -2.09
N LEU A 143 -0.56 -11.65 -1.74
CA LEU A 143 -0.09 -10.54 -0.91
C LEU A 143 1.12 -9.87 -1.55
N ILE A 144 1.16 -8.54 -1.48
CA ILE A 144 2.31 -7.71 -1.86
C ILE A 144 2.65 -6.68 -0.79
N GLU A 145 3.94 -6.46 -0.52
CA GLU A 145 4.43 -5.32 0.27
C GLU A 145 4.30 -4.02 -0.56
N VAL A 146 3.73 -2.98 0.04
CA VAL A 146 3.64 -1.65 -0.58
C VAL A 146 4.12 -0.57 0.40
N PHE A 147 4.41 0.62 -0.13
CA PHE A 147 4.84 1.76 0.69
C PHE A 147 4.17 3.07 0.24
N PRO A 148 3.11 3.54 0.93
CA PRO A 148 2.32 4.71 0.54
C PRO A 148 3.14 5.98 0.29
N ALA A 149 4.11 6.29 1.17
CA ALA A 149 4.92 7.49 1.01
C ALA A 149 5.79 7.47 -0.26
N LEU A 150 6.29 6.29 -0.66
CA LEU A 150 7.03 6.14 -1.92
C LEU A 150 6.10 6.29 -3.12
N ALA A 151 4.90 5.70 -3.05
CA ALA A 151 3.93 5.80 -4.12
C ALA A 151 3.46 7.25 -4.34
N LEU A 152 3.19 8.02 -3.29
CA LEU A 152 2.79 9.43 -3.40
C LEU A 152 3.81 10.26 -4.18
N VAL A 153 5.10 10.05 -3.96
CA VAL A 153 6.18 10.77 -4.68
C VAL A 153 6.13 10.48 -6.18
N VAL A 154 5.65 9.31 -6.59
CA VAL A 154 5.51 8.93 -8.00
C VAL A 154 4.17 9.38 -8.59
N MET A 155 3.09 9.35 -7.79
CA MET A 155 1.75 9.77 -8.21
C MET A 155 1.66 11.27 -8.46
N GLU A 156 2.39 12.08 -7.69
CA GLU A 156 2.39 13.54 -7.81
C GLU A 156 3.83 14.10 -7.91
N SER A 157 4.17 14.57 -9.11
CA SER A 157 5.48 15.14 -9.43
C SER A 157 5.88 16.32 -8.53
N ALA A 158 4.92 17.09 -8.02
CA ALA A 158 5.15 18.20 -7.10
C ALA A 158 5.77 17.75 -5.77
N TYR A 159 5.57 16.50 -5.37
CA TYR A 159 6.20 15.90 -4.19
C TYR A 159 7.62 15.41 -4.46
N CYS A 160 7.97 15.14 -5.72
CA CYS A 160 9.27 14.63 -6.16
C CYS A 160 10.35 15.72 -6.30
N LYS A 161 10.51 16.52 -5.23
CA LYS A 161 11.55 17.54 -5.11
C LYS A 161 12.18 17.50 -3.72
N ARG A 162 13.36 18.12 -3.55
CA ARG A 162 14.04 18.16 -2.25
C ARG A 162 13.11 18.76 -1.19
N TYR A 163 12.87 18.02 -0.10
CA TYR A 163 11.91 18.35 0.96
C TYR A 163 10.45 18.54 0.51
N GLY A 164 10.06 17.97 -0.64
CA GLY A 164 8.73 18.10 -1.23
C GLY A 164 7.66 17.15 -0.69
N ALA A 165 8.01 16.14 0.10
CA ALA A 165 7.04 15.16 0.57
C ALA A 165 5.94 15.80 1.43
N PRO A 166 4.67 15.40 1.21
CA PRO A 166 3.54 15.95 1.96
C PRO A 166 3.70 15.66 3.46
N LYS A 167 3.15 16.55 4.28
CA LYS A 167 3.23 16.52 5.76
C LYS A 167 1.84 16.34 6.32
N TYR A 168 1.24 15.20 5.99
CA TYR A 168 -0.18 14.93 6.17
C TYR A 168 -0.50 14.06 7.39
N ASN A 169 0.48 13.77 8.27
CA ASN A 169 0.28 13.02 9.51
C ASN A 169 -0.09 13.95 10.68
N PRO A 170 -1.35 13.95 11.16
CA PRO A 170 -1.80 14.84 12.23
C PRO A 170 -1.20 14.53 13.60
N ALA A 171 -0.63 13.35 13.81
CA ALA A 171 0.07 13.02 15.06
C ALA A 171 1.35 13.85 15.23
N ASN A 172 1.98 14.29 14.14
CA ASN A 172 3.14 15.17 14.18
C ASN A 172 2.71 16.64 14.07
N ARG A 173 2.12 17.19 15.13
CA ARG A 173 1.56 18.55 15.15
C ARG A 173 2.54 19.66 14.71
N LYS A 174 3.85 19.46 14.90
CA LYS A 174 4.88 20.44 14.50
C LYS A 174 5.04 20.53 12.99
N MET A 175 4.94 19.39 12.30
CA MET A 175 5.18 19.30 10.86
C MET A 175 3.88 19.25 10.05
N PHE A 176 2.77 18.87 10.68
CA PHE A 176 1.48 18.67 10.04
C PHE A 176 0.98 19.94 9.34
N LYS A 177 0.42 19.73 8.16
CA LYS A 177 -0.14 20.75 7.28
C LYS A 177 -1.45 20.23 6.70
N LEU A 178 -2.56 20.90 7.00
CA LEU A 178 -3.89 20.50 6.54
C LEU A 178 -3.95 20.53 5.00
N GLU A 179 -3.33 21.56 4.40
CA GLU A 179 -3.23 21.69 2.94
C GLU A 179 -2.50 20.52 2.28
N HIS A 180 -1.56 19.89 2.99
CA HIS A 180 -0.88 18.70 2.48
C HIS A 180 -1.79 17.46 2.53
N LEU A 181 -2.67 17.33 3.53
CA LEU A 181 -3.67 16.26 3.55
C LEU A 181 -4.69 16.42 2.41
N HIS A 182 -5.18 17.64 2.18
CA HIS A 182 -6.10 17.92 1.07
C HIS A 182 -5.42 17.68 -0.28
N SER A 183 -4.14 18.06 -0.43
CA SER A 183 -3.36 17.78 -1.64
C SER A 183 -3.18 16.27 -1.87
N VAL A 184 -2.98 15.48 -0.81
CA VAL A 184 -2.92 14.02 -0.92
C VAL A 184 -4.28 13.44 -1.32
N ALA A 185 -5.39 13.95 -0.78
CA ALA A 185 -6.73 13.54 -1.21
C ALA A 185 -6.98 13.84 -2.70
N GLU A 186 -6.53 14.98 -3.20
CA GLU A 186 -6.58 15.30 -4.63
C GLU A 186 -5.69 14.39 -5.49
N THR A 187 -4.50 14.05 -4.98
CA THR A 187 -3.60 13.09 -5.64
C THR A 187 -4.28 11.72 -5.78
N ILE A 188 -4.93 11.24 -4.72
CA ILE A 188 -5.69 9.99 -4.70
C ILE A 188 -6.86 10.05 -5.69
N ARG A 189 -7.64 11.14 -5.68
CA ARG A 189 -8.74 11.38 -6.62
C ARG A 189 -8.26 11.30 -8.06
N THR A 190 -7.19 12.02 -8.41
CA THR A 190 -6.63 12.05 -9.77
C THR A 190 -6.11 10.67 -10.18
N PHE A 191 -5.32 10.01 -9.33
CA PHE A 191 -4.74 8.71 -9.64
C PHE A 191 -5.80 7.61 -9.80
N GLY A 192 -6.82 7.58 -8.92
CA GLY A 192 -7.91 6.62 -9.02
C GLY A 192 -8.87 6.88 -10.19
N SER A 193 -9.01 8.14 -10.63
CA SER A 193 -9.80 8.50 -11.82
C SER A 193 -9.21 7.93 -13.11
N LEU A 194 -7.88 7.68 -13.18
CA LEU A 194 -7.25 6.97 -14.30
C LEU A 194 -7.81 5.54 -14.51
N ARG A 195 -8.49 5.00 -13.49
CA ARG A 195 -9.12 3.68 -13.50
C ARG A 195 -10.64 3.75 -13.39
N ALA A 196 -11.24 4.93 -13.56
CA ALA A 196 -12.67 5.16 -13.39
C ALA A 196 -13.22 4.57 -12.08
N LEU A 197 -12.46 4.69 -10.98
CA LEU A 197 -12.84 4.12 -9.69
C LEU A 197 -14.09 4.83 -9.16
N GLU A 198 -15.24 4.18 -9.26
CA GLU A 198 -16.49 4.70 -8.75
C GLU A 198 -16.44 4.92 -7.23
N GLN A 199 -17.29 5.82 -6.73
CA GLN A 199 -17.41 6.23 -5.31
C GLN A 199 -16.15 6.85 -4.67
N LEU A 200 -15.00 6.87 -5.37
CA LEU A 200 -13.78 7.51 -4.87
C LEU A 200 -13.94 9.02 -4.68
N GLU A 201 -14.66 9.69 -5.59
CA GLU A 201 -14.88 11.14 -5.53
C GLU A 201 -15.55 11.57 -4.23
N LEU A 202 -16.60 10.85 -3.83
CA LEU A 202 -17.35 11.13 -2.62
C LEU A 202 -16.44 10.98 -1.39
N TRP A 203 -15.68 9.89 -1.32
CA TRP A 203 -14.75 9.66 -0.22
C TRP A 203 -13.63 10.72 -0.17
N CYS A 204 -13.05 11.10 -1.30
CA CYS A 204 -12.01 12.15 -1.35
C CYS A 204 -12.58 13.52 -0.94
N SER A 205 -13.85 13.80 -1.24
CA SER A 205 -14.54 15.02 -0.81
C SER A 205 -14.72 15.07 0.70
N ASP A 206 -15.07 13.94 1.33
CA ASP A 206 -15.16 13.84 2.79
C ASP A 206 -13.80 14.08 3.46
N VAL A 207 -12.72 13.52 2.90
CA VAL A 207 -11.35 13.77 3.39
C VAL A 207 -10.96 15.24 3.24
N SER A 208 -11.30 15.86 2.11
CA SER A 208 -10.94 17.25 1.79
C SER A 208 -11.74 18.30 2.57
N THR A 209 -12.88 17.91 3.15
CA THR A 209 -13.71 18.80 3.99
C THR A 209 -13.45 18.64 5.49
N ASN A 210 -12.63 17.66 5.89
CA ASN A 210 -12.26 17.45 7.28
C ASN A 210 -11.21 18.48 7.75
N LEU A 211 -11.66 19.49 8.50
CA LEU A 211 -10.80 20.56 9.02
C LEU A 211 -9.99 20.18 10.27
N MET A 212 -10.30 19.04 10.91
CA MET A 212 -9.67 18.60 12.16
C MET A 212 -9.29 17.11 12.10
N PRO A 213 -8.45 16.71 11.13
CA PRO A 213 -8.08 15.32 10.94
C PRO A 213 -7.25 14.79 12.11
N ARG A 214 -7.44 13.50 12.41
CA ARG A 214 -6.68 12.76 13.43
C ARG A 214 -5.79 11.71 12.77
N LYS A 215 -4.93 11.07 13.55
CA LYS A 215 -4.06 9.98 13.06
C LYS A 215 -4.86 8.92 12.30
N ALA A 216 -6.02 8.52 12.85
CA ALA A 216 -6.96 7.59 12.22
C ALA A 216 -7.44 8.00 10.81
N ASP A 217 -7.49 9.29 10.51
CA ASP A 217 -7.87 9.76 9.17
C ASP A 217 -6.71 9.61 8.19
N GLN A 218 -5.47 9.74 8.67
CA GLN A 218 -4.29 9.43 7.87
C GLN A 218 -4.10 7.92 7.66
N ASP A 219 -4.40 7.06 8.64
CA ASP A 219 -4.41 5.60 8.43
C ASP A 219 -5.37 5.20 7.28
N LYS A 220 -6.58 5.78 7.26
CA LYS A 220 -7.55 5.56 6.15
C LYS A 220 -7.02 6.03 4.80
N VAL A 221 -6.33 7.17 4.76
CA VAL A 221 -5.69 7.68 3.55
C VAL A 221 -4.60 6.72 3.07
N ASP A 222 -3.75 6.24 3.96
CA ASP A 222 -2.68 5.29 3.61
C ASP A 222 -3.25 3.94 3.17
N ALA A 223 -4.33 3.46 3.77
CA ALA A 223 -5.05 2.26 3.31
C ALA A 223 -5.58 2.42 1.87
N MET A 224 -6.15 3.59 1.53
CA MET A 224 -6.60 3.88 0.18
C MET A 224 -5.43 3.92 -0.81
N ILE A 225 -4.30 4.53 -0.43
CA ILE A 225 -3.08 4.53 -1.25
C ILE A 225 -2.60 3.09 -1.46
N CYS A 226 -2.58 2.24 -0.43
CA CYS A 226 -2.25 0.82 -0.56
C CYS A 226 -3.15 0.13 -1.59
N GLY A 227 -4.46 0.33 -1.50
CA GLY A 227 -5.44 -0.22 -2.45
C GLY A 227 -5.18 0.25 -3.88
N LEU A 228 -4.85 1.53 -4.09
CA LEU A 228 -4.51 2.06 -5.40
C LEU A 228 -3.19 1.49 -5.96
N ILE A 229 -2.19 1.23 -5.11
CA ILE A 229 -0.97 0.55 -5.53
C ILE A 229 -1.30 -0.87 -6.00
N GLY A 230 -2.11 -1.62 -5.24
CA GLY A 230 -2.56 -2.96 -5.61
C GLY A 230 -3.37 -2.97 -6.91
N LEU A 231 -4.30 -2.02 -7.07
CA LEU A 231 -5.12 -1.87 -8.27
C LEU A 231 -4.22 -1.62 -9.48
N HIS A 232 -3.30 -0.64 -9.37
CA HIS A 232 -2.36 -0.32 -10.43
C HIS A 232 -1.43 -1.50 -10.75
N TRP A 233 -0.96 -2.23 -9.73
CA TRP A 233 -0.14 -3.43 -9.89
C TRP A 233 -0.85 -4.53 -10.67
N LEU A 234 -2.17 -4.67 -10.59
CA LEU A 234 -2.90 -5.70 -11.35
C LEU A 234 -3.22 -5.26 -12.77
N VAL A 235 -3.71 -4.03 -12.94
CA VAL A 235 -4.37 -3.63 -14.21
C VAL A 235 -3.49 -2.80 -15.13
N ALA A 236 -2.44 -2.16 -14.62
CA ALA A 236 -1.54 -1.38 -15.45
C ALA A 236 -0.57 -2.28 -16.23
N PRO A 237 -0.04 -1.81 -17.37
CA PRO A 237 1.14 -2.41 -17.99
C PRO A 237 2.26 -2.64 -16.97
N ARG A 238 2.97 -3.77 -17.05
CA ARG A 238 3.95 -4.19 -16.03
C ARG A 238 5.08 -3.17 -15.85
N ASP A 239 5.49 -2.52 -16.92
CA ASP A 239 6.53 -1.48 -16.96
C ASP A 239 6.11 -0.15 -16.31
N GLN A 240 4.83 0.03 -15.99
CA GLN A 240 4.33 1.16 -15.19
C GLN A 240 4.36 0.89 -13.68
N SER A 241 4.97 -0.20 -13.25
CA SER A 241 5.21 -0.54 -11.85
C SER A 241 6.64 -1.02 -11.65
N VAL A 242 7.09 -1.03 -10.39
CA VAL A 242 8.41 -1.51 -10.02
C VAL A 242 8.32 -2.38 -8.77
N MET A 243 9.05 -3.49 -8.79
CA MET A 243 9.46 -4.25 -7.61
C MET A 243 10.90 -3.89 -7.27
N ILE A 244 11.10 -3.29 -6.10
CA ILE A 244 12.43 -2.99 -5.55
C ILE A 244 12.77 -4.07 -4.54
N GLY A 245 13.86 -4.81 -4.72
CA GLY A 245 14.20 -5.95 -3.88
C GLY A 245 13.67 -7.27 -4.41
N ASP A 246 13.67 -8.29 -3.56
CA ASP A 246 13.35 -9.68 -3.91
C ASP A 246 12.67 -10.41 -2.74
N LEU A 247 12.18 -11.62 -3.01
CA LEU A 247 11.49 -12.46 -2.02
C LEU A 247 12.44 -13.07 -0.96
N ASP A 248 13.76 -12.93 -1.12
CA ASP A 248 14.74 -13.46 -0.17
C ASP A 248 15.12 -12.41 0.88
N ASN A 249 15.25 -11.14 0.47
CA ASN A 249 15.77 -10.04 1.28
C ASN A 249 14.72 -8.99 1.63
N GLY A 250 13.49 -9.15 1.13
CA GLY A 250 12.40 -8.20 1.22
C GLY A 250 12.32 -7.28 0.00
N TYR A 251 11.09 -6.88 -0.31
CA TYR A 251 10.77 -6.09 -1.50
C TYR A 251 9.70 -5.04 -1.21
N MET A 252 9.48 -4.14 -2.17
CA MET A 252 8.34 -3.22 -2.16
C MET A 252 7.83 -3.07 -3.59
N ILE A 253 6.51 -3.09 -3.76
CA ILE A 253 5.84 -2.73 -5.01
C ILE A 253 5.47 -1.24 -4.96
N ALA A 254 5.79 -0.52 -6.03
CA ALA A 254 5.38 0.88 -6.21
C ALA A 254 4.97 1.15 -7.67
N PRO A 255 4.10 2.13 -7.91
CA PRO A 255 3.88 2.66 -9.25
C PRO A 255 5.18 3.24 -9.83
N ALA A 256 5.30 3.20 -11.14
CA ALA A 256 6.40 3.77 -11.93
C ALA A 256 5.86 4.39 -13.24
N VAL A 257 4.72 5.10 -13.16
CA VAL A 257 4.01 5.65 -14.33
C VAL A 257 4.84 6.60 -15.19
N ASN A 258 5.85 7.25 -14.59
CA ASN A 258 6.81 8.13 -15.26
C ASN A 258 8.22 7.53 -15.31
N GLY A 259 8.32 6.19 -15.20
CA GLY A 259 9.58 5.48 -15.01
C GLY A 259 10.09 5.50 -13.57
N ILE A 260 11.21 4.82 -13.35
CA ILE A 260 11.81 4.65 -12.02
C ILE A 260 12.78 5.80 -11.76
N HIS A 261 12.59 6.52 -10.65
CA HIS A 261 13.42 7.66 -10.31
C HIS A 261 14.91 7.27 -10.15
N GLU A 262 15.83 8.06 -10.73
CA GLU A 262 17.27 7.76 -10.80
C GLU A 262 17.91 7.50 -9.43
N ARG A 263 17.45 8.20 -8.38
CA ARG A 263 17.89 7.95 -6.99
C ARG A 263 17.67 6.51 -6.54
N LEU A 264 16.54 5.89 -6.91
CA LEU A 264 16.26 4.49 -6.60
C LEU A 264 17.19 3.58 -7.39
N VAL A 265 17.33 3.82 -8.71
CA VAL A 265 18.22 3.05 -9.60
C VAL A 265 19.67 3.09 -9.11
N THR A 266 20.18 4.28 -8.78
CA THR A 266 21.53 4.47 -8.26
C THR A 266 21.71 3.80 -6.91
N ALA A 267 20.75 3.96 -6.01
CA ALA A 267 20.82 3.36 -4.67
C ALA A 267 20.76 1.83 -4.72
N ALA A 268 19.96 1.27 -5.62
CA ALA A 268 19.84 -0.16 -5.85
C ALA A 268 21.11 -0.75 -6.45
N ARG A 269 21.65 -0.13 -7.52
CA ARG A 269 22.94 -0.53 -8.12
C ARG A 269 24.07 -0.54 -7.09
N LYS A 270 24.18 0.52 -6.28
CA LYS A 270 25.20 0.62 -5.22
C LYS A 270 25.10 -0.50 -4.17
N ARG A 271 23.91 -1.06 -3.98
CA ARG A 271 23.62 -2.05 -2.93
C ARG A 271 23.39 -3.46 -3.48
N ASN A 272 23.54 -3.66 -4.79
CA ASN A 272 23.20 -4.90 -5.47
C ASN A 272 21.76 -5.37 -5.18
N VAL A 273 20.81 -4.43 -5.15
CA VAL A 273 19.38 -4.72 -4.97
C VAL A 273 18.71 -4.79 -6.34
N PRO A 274 17.99 -5.87 -6.67
CA PRO A 274 17.28 -5.94 -7.94
C PRO A 274 16.16 -4.91 -8.02
N ILE A 275 15.93 -4.42 -9.23
CA ILE A 275 14.80 -3.57 -9.60
C ILE A 275 14.18 -4.21 -10.84
N ARG A 276 12.89 -4.55 -10.77
CA ARG A 276 12.16 -5.26 -11.83
C ARG A 276 10.85 -4.58 -12.16
#